data_AF-A0A4R7JFK6-F1
#
_entry.id   AF-A0A4R7JFK6-F1
#
_cell.length_a   1.000
_cell.length_b   1.000
_cell.length_c   1.000
_cell.angle_alpha   90.00
_cell.angle_beta   90.00
_cell.angle_gamma   90.00
#
_symmetry.space_group_name_H-M   'P 1'
#
loop_
_entity.id
_entity.type
_entity.pdbx_description
1 polymer ?
#
loop_
_entity_poly.entity_id
_entity_poly.type
_entity_poly.pdbx_seq_one_letter_code
_entity_poly.pdbx_strand_id
1 'polypeptide(L)'
;MYRRLLIPVIFIGGLIVLNNYYSLAVTIYAGAAVILSRTIYVLSRKAGRDRIFGLLFWNRILAECEDYSELPEHPITGTGKINDFVYRFGVYIGKEGIFVSNLSSVRKRKILIFWYKIERIEVWRRKGCAIEHATVILKSGNNFKEIILPWCIDYNDVVPSYIGVSGLKKASE
;
A
#
# COMPACT_ATOMS: atom_id res chain seq x y z
N MET A 1 -21.25 16.88 8.89
CA MET A 1 -20.85 16.07 10.07
C MET A 1 -22.02 15.26 10.64
N TYR A 2 -23.18 15.87 10.86
CA TYR A 2 -24.41 15.23 11.42
C TYR A 2 -24.90 13.94 10.72
N ARG A 3 -24.92 13.89 9.38
CA ARG A 3 -25.33 12.67 8.63
C ARG A 3 -24.46 11.43 8.91
N ARG A 4 -23.20 11.59 9.33
CA ARG A 4 -22.29 10.46 9.62
C ARG A 4 -22.54 9.83 11.00
N LEU A 5 -23.14 10.57 11.93
CA LEU A 5 -23.54 10.09 13.26
C LEU A 5 -24.95 9.46 13.26
N LEU A 6 -25.81 9.88 12.34
CA LEU A 6 -27.19 9.39 12.25
C LEU A 6 -27.27 7.87 11.97
N ILE A 7 -26.42 7.38 11.07
CA ILE A 7 -26.41 5.96 10.66
C ILE A 7 -26.07 5.01 11.81
N PRO A 8 -24.99 5.21 12.60
CA PRO A 8 -24.72 4.35 13.74
C PRO A 8 -25.78 4.47 14.85
N VAL A 9 -26.37 5.65 15.06
CA VAL A 9 -27.44 5.84 16.05
C VAL A 9 -28.71 5.06 15.67
N ILE A 10 -29.15 5.16 14.41
CA ILE A 10 -30.31 4.40 13.90
C ILE A 10 -30.04 2.90 13.98
N PHE A 11 -28.82 2.46 13.64
CA PHE A 11 -28.45 1.05 13.70
C PHE A 11 -28.46 0.49 15.13
N ILE A 12 -27.87 1.21 16.09
CA ILE A 12 -27.87 0.81 17.50
C ILE A 12 -29.31 0.80 18.05
N GLY A 13 -30.11 1.81 17.73
CA GLY A 13 -31.53 1.85 18.10
C GLY A 13 -32.31 0.64 17.55
N GLY A 14 -32.06 0.26 16.30
CA GLY A 14 -32.66 -0.93 15.67
C GLY A 14 -32.28 -2.23 16.38
N LEU A 15 -31.02 -2.39 16.80
CA LEU A 15 -30.57 -3.55 17.57
C LEU A 15 -31.20 -3.64 18.96
N ILE A 16 -31.39 -2.50 19.64
CA ILE A 16 -32.06 -2.44 20.95
C ILE A 16 -33.53 -2.86 20.83
N VAL A 17 -34.23 -2.38 19.79
CA VAL A 17 -35.63 -2.78 19.54
C VAL A 17 -35.72 -4.26 19.19
N LEU A 18 -34.85 -4.77 18.30
CA LEU A 18 -34.82 -6.20 17.96
C LEU A 18 -34.59 -7.07 19.21
N ASN A 19 -33.72 -6.64 20.12
CA ASN A 19 -33.45 -7.40 21.34
C ASN A 19 -34.60 -7.40 22.37
N ASN A 20 -35.43 -6.35 22.35
CA ASN A 20 -36.58 -6.25 23.25
C ASN A 20 -37.81 -7.00 22.74
N TYR A 21 -37.98 -7.12 21.42
CA TYR A 21 -39.17 -7.72 20.82
C TYR A 21 -38.93 -9.12 20.21
N TYR A 22 -37.67 -9.51 19.99
CA TYR A 22 -37.29 -10.79 19.42
C TYR A 22 -36.20 -11.47 20.27
N SER A 23 -35.91 -12.72 19.97
CA SER A 23 -34.86 -13.45 20.68
C SER A 23 -33.47 -12.86 20.41
N LEU A 24 -32.56 -13.05 21.37
CA LEU A 24 -31.15 -12.70 21.24
C LEU A 24 -30.54 -13.19 19.92
N ALA A 25 -30.94 -14.37 19.46
CA ALA A 25 -30.49 -14.94 18.19
C ALA A 25 -30.89 -14.07 16.98
N VAL A 26 -32.13 -13.57 16.93
CA VAL A 26 -32.62 -12.70 15.85
C VAL A 26 -31.82 -11.38 15.81
N THR A 27 -31.52 -10.80 16.97
CA THR A 27 -30.69 -9.58 17.07
C THR A 27 -29.27 -9.80 16.57
N ILE A 28 -28.64 -10.93 16.94
CA ILE A 28 -27.29 -11.28 16.48
C ILE A 28 -27.28 -11.49 14.97
N TYR A 29 -28.24 -12.22 14.40
CA TYR A 29 -28.32 -12.45 12.95
C TYR A 29 -28.57 -11.15 12.17
N ALA A 30 -29.44 -10.26 12.66
CA ALA A 30 -29.68 -8.96 12.04
C ALA A 30 -28.42 -8.08 12.07
N GLY A 31 -27.70 -8.04 13.20
CA GLY A 31 -26.43 -7.34 13.32
C GLY A 31 -25.36 -7.89 12.36
N ALA A 32 -25.22 -9.22 12.31
CA ALA A 32 -24.29 -9.90 11.41
C ALA A 32 -24.62 -9.63 9.93
N ALA A 33 -25.89 -9.68 9.53
CA ALA A 33 -26.32 -9.40 8.17
C ALA A 33 -26.01 -7.97 7.73
N VAL A 34 -26.13 -6.98 8.63
CA VAL A 34 -25.77 -5.59 8.33
C VAL A 34 -24.25 -5.39 8.22
N ILE A 35 -23.46 -6.04 9.08
CA ILE A 35 -21.99 -6.02 8.97
C ILE A 35 -21.55 -6.69 7.66
N LEU A 36 -22.15 -7.83 7.32
CA LEU A 36 -21.86 -8.59 6.10
C LEU A 36 -22.24 -7.80 4.85
N SER A 37 -23.44 -7.21 4.79
CA SER A 37 -23.87 -6.38 3.65
C SER A 37 -22.99 -5.15 3.46
N ARG A 38 -22.55 -4.51 4.55
CA ARG A 38 -21.60 -3.40 4.49
C ARG A 38 -20.22 -3.85 4.01
N THR A 39 -19.77 -5.02 4.44
CA THR A 39 -18.50 -5.61 4.00
C THR A 39 -18.55 -5.95 2.51
N ILE A 40 -19.63 -6.59 2.05
CA ILE A 40 -19.89 -6.87 0.62
C ILE A 40 -19.95 -5.57 -0.19
N TYR A 41 -20.61 -4.53 0.33
CA TYR A 41 -20.69 -3.23 -0.35
C TYR A 41 -19.32 -2.53 -0.45
N VAL A 42 -18.48 -2.63 0.58
CA VAL A 42 -17.10 -2.13 0.51
C VAL A 42 -16.29 -2.95 -0.50
N LEU A 43 -16.45 -4.27 -0.52
CA LEU A 43 -15.79 -5.17 -1.47
C LEU A 43 -16.33 -5.05 -2.90
N SER A 44 -17.56 -4.59 -3.12
CA SER A 44 -18.12 -4.38 -4.46
C SER A 44 -17.58 -3.13 -5.12
N ARG A 45 -17.13 -2.14 -4.33
CA ARG A 45 -16.50 -0.91 -4.83
C ARG A 45 -15.00 -1.08 -5.01
N LYS A 46 -14.47 -0.67 -6.18
CA LYS A 46 -13.03 -0.65 -6.47
C LYS A 46 -12.22 0.05 -5.36
N ALA A 47 -12.65 1.26 -4.97
CA ALA A 47 -12.02 2.01 -3.89
C ALA A 47 -12.07 1.32 -2.50
N GLY A 48 -13.07 0.47 -2.25
CA GLY A 48 -13.18 -0.27 -1.00
C GLY A 48 -12.30 -1.53 -1.00
N ARG A 49 -12.22 -2.24 -2.14
CA ARG A 49 -11.22 -3.30 -2.37
C ARG A 49 -9.81 -2.78 -2.20
N ASP A 50 -9.47 -1.67 -2.86
CA ASP A 50 -8.13 -1.07 -2.79
C ASP A 50 -7.74 -0.69 -1.36
N ARG A 51 -8.71 -0.30 -0.51
CA ARG A 51 -8.47 -0.05 0.92
C ARG A 51 -8.19 -1.31 1.73
N ILE A 52 -8.99 -2.36 1.56
CA ILE A 52 -8.86 -3.61 2.34
C ILE A 52 -7.61 -4.37 1.90
N PHE A 53 -7.44 -4.58 0.59
CA PHE A 53 -6.26 -5.23 0.04
C PHE A 53 -5.01 -4.40 0.30
N GLY A 54 -5.08 -3.08 0.14
CA GLY A 54 -4.00 -2.19 0.55
C GLY A 54 -3.60 -2.42 2.01
N LEU A 55 -4.53 -2.46 2.95
CA LEU A 55 -4.21 -2.60 4.37
C LEU A 55 -3.59 -3.97 4.72
N LEU A 56 -4.19 -5.07 4.25
CA LEU A 56 -3.65 -6.43 4.45
C LEU A 56 -2.25 -6.57 3.87
N PHE A 57 -2.05 -5.93 2.72
CA PHE A 57 -0.83 -6.05 1.96
C PHE A 57 0.29 -5.16 2.50
N TRP A 58 -0.02 -3.95 2.97
CA TRP A 58 0.92 -3.13 3.73
C TRP A 58 1.40 -3.82 5.01
N ASN A 59 0.53 -4.56 5.68
CA ASN A 59 0.94 -5.38 6.83
C ASN A 59 1.91 -6.50 6.42
N ARG A 60 1.79 -7.08 5.21
CA ARG A 60 2.77 -8.04 4.69
C ARG A 60 4.10 -7.39 4.37
N ILE A 61 4.10 -6.21 3.74
CA ILE A 61 5.34 -5.48 3.47
C ILE A 61 6.06 -5.15 4.78
N LEU A 62 5.32 -4.73 5.81
CA LEU A 62 5.85 -4.46 7.15
C LEU A 62 6.35 -5.71 7.89
N ALA A 63 5.94 -6.92 7.48
CA ALA A 63 6.54 -8.13 8.02
C ALA A 63 7.96 -8.33 7.49
N GLU A 64 8.25 -7.82 6.29
CA GLU A 64 9.56 -7.93 5.64
C GLU A 64 10.39 -6.65 5.74
N CYS A 65 9.78 -5.49 5.99
CA CYS A 65 10.40 -4.16 6.00
C CYS A 65 10.19 -3.48 7.35
N GLU A 66 10.97 -2.45 7.66
CA GLU A 66 10.83 -1.71 8.92
C GLU A 66 9.93 -0.48 8.75
N ASP A 67 9.10 -0.22 9.76
CA ASP A 67 8.34 1.03 9.86
C ASP A 67 9.33 2.16 10.17
N TYR A 68 9.17 3.29 9.48
CA TYR A 68 10.13 4.38 9.56
C TYR A 68 9.40 5.71 9.73
N SER A 69 9.79 6.53 10.70
CA SER A 69 9.06 7.76 11.04
C SER A 69 9.45 8.95 10.18
N GLU A 70 10.70 9.02 9.72
CA GLU A 70 11.27 10.19 9.09
C GLU A 70 11.41 9.98 7.57
N LEU A 71 10.74 10.81 6.77
CA LEU A 71 11.03 10.81 5.34
C LEU A 71 11.97 11.99 5.11
N PRO A 72 13.07 11.80 4.38
CA PRO A 72 13.88 12.89 3.92
C PRO A 72 13.10 13.83 2.99
N GLU A 73 13.61 15.05 2.90
CA GLU A 73 12.98 16.14 2.15
C GLU A 73 13.06 15.82 0.65
N HIS A 74 11.91 15.84 -0.05
CA HIS A 74 11.75 15.58 -1.49
C HIS A 74 11.72 14.12 -1.96
N PRO A 75 10.70 13.32 -1.58
CA PRO A 75 10.47 12.02 -2.21
C PRO A 75 9.98 12.18 -3.66
N ILE A 76 10.46 11.32 -4.55
CA ILE A 76 9.88 11.14 -5.89
C ILE A 76 8.48 10.62 -5.71
N THR A 77 7.50 11.39 -6.16
CA THR A 77 6.11 10.94 -6.13
C THR A 77 5.71 10.37 -7.48
N GLY A 78 5.05 9.22 -7.47
CA GLY A 78 4.60 8.59 -8.70
C GLY A 78 3.66 7.43 -8.43
N THR A 79 3.08 6.91 -9.50
CA THR A 79 2.30 5.67 -9.43
C THR A 79 3.23 4.49 -9.52
N GLY A 80 3.11 3.57 -8.58
CA GLY A 80 3.75 2.27 -8.64
C GLY A 80 2.71 1.17 -8.61
N LYS A 81 3.19 -0.07 -8.66
CA LYS A 81 2.37 -1.24 -8.45
C LYS A 81 3.00 -2.13 -7.41
N ILE A 82 2.13 -2.80 -6.67
CA ILE A 82 2.57 -3.98 -5.96
C ILE A 82 1.55 -5.09 -6.23
N ASN A 83 2.05 -6.17 -6.83
CA ASN A 83 1.21 -7.16 -7.52
C ASN A 83 0.23 -6.45 -8.49
N ASP A 84 -1.06 -6.77 -8.41
CA ASP A 84 -2.10 -6.23 -9.30
C ASP A 84 -2.59 -4.84 -8.89
N PHE A 85 -2.15 -4.32 -7.75
CA PHE A 85 -2.68 -3.09 -7.18
C PHE A 85 -1.79 -1.90 -7.49
N VAL A 86 -2.41 -0.82 -7.97
CA VAL A 86 -1.76 0.46 -8.28
C VAL A 86 -1.88 1.38 -7.06
N TYR A 87 -0.75 1.91 -6.62
CA TYR A 87 -0.70 2.89 -5.53
C TYR A 87 0.09 4.12 -5.95
N ARG A 88 -0.18 5.26 -5.29
CA ARG A 88 0.72 6.41 -5.34
C ARG A 88 1.73 6.27 -4.22
N PHE A 89 3.00 6.30 -4.59
CA PHE A 89 4.12 6.26 -3.67
C PHE A 89 4.85 7.59 -3.64
N GLY A 90 5.41 7.93 -2.49
CA GLY A 90 6.58 8.79 -2.39
C GLY A 90 7.79 7.91 -2.10
N VAL A 91 8.81 7.97 -2.95
CA VAL A 91 10.01 7.14 -2.88
C VAL A 91 11.23 8.02 -2.68
N TYR A 92 12.10 7.63 -1.76
CA TYR A 92 13.41 8.24 -1.58
C TYR A 92 14.47 7.15 -1.45
N ILE A 93 15.64 7.39 -2.01
CA ILE A 93 16.75 6.44 -2.01
C ILE A 93 17.86 6.98 -1.15
N GLY A 94 18.19 6.25 -0.10
CA GLY A 94 19.23 6.62 0.86
C GLY A 94 20.34 5.58 0.95
N LYS A 95 21.31 5.85 1.82
CA LYS A 95 22.45 4.96 2.05
C LYS A 95 22.05 3.60 2.64
N GLU A 96 20.96 3.54 3.40
CA GLU A 96 20.50 2.32 4.07
C GLU A 96 19.61 1.45 3.18
N GLY A 97 18.88 2.07 2.26
CA GLY A 97 17.88 1.40 1.43
C GLY A 97 16.93 2.35 0.73
N ILE A 98 15.79 1.79 0.33
CA ILE A 98 14.71 2.51 -0.35
C ILE A 98 13.62 2.82 0.67
N PHE A 99 13.37 4.10 0.86
CA PHE A 99 12.27 4.62 1.68
C PHE A 99 11.03 4.75 0.81
N VAL A 100 9.93 4.12 1.20
CA VAL A 100 8.67 4.13 0.45
C VAL A 100 7.54 4.61 1.35
N SER A 101 6.71 5.51 0.84
CA SER A 101 5.56 6.05 1.56
C SER A 101 4.28 5.85 0.78
N ASN A 102 3.23 5.36 1.46
CA ASN A 102 1.92 5.22 0.84
C ASN A 102 1.20 6.56 0.81
N LEU A 103 1.00 7.12 -0.39
CA LEU A 103 0.22 8.35 -0.59
C LEU A 103 -1.27 8.07 -0.88
N SER A 104 -1.62 6.82 -1.20
CA SER A 104 -3.00 6.39 -1.47
C SER A 104 -3.82 6.13 -0.20
N SER A 105 -3.19 6.00 0.96
CA SER A 105 -3.85 5.70 2.23
C SER A 105 -4.09 6.94 3.09
N VAL A 106 -5.20 6.93 3.84
CA VAL A 106 -5.49 7.93 4.88
C VAL A 106 -4.46 7.83 6.03
N ARG A 107 -4.04 6.61 6.37
CA ARG A 107 -2.88 6.38 7.23
C ARG A 107 -1.64 6.33 6.35
N LYS A 108 -0.94 7.45 6.26
CA LYS A 108 0.37 7.53 5.61
C LYS A 108 1.34 6.69 6.44
N ARG A 109 1.75 5.54 5.91
CA ARG A 109 2.80 4.70 6.47
C ARG A 109 4.04 4.82 5.59
N LYS A 110 5.20 4.74 6.21
CA LYS A 110 6.49 4.85 5.55
C LYS A 110 7.27 3.60 5.92
N ILE A 111 7.94 3.02 4.95
CA ILE A 111 8.70 1.79 5.12
C ILE A 111 10.12 2.00 4.63
N LEU A 112 11.06 1.31 5.25
CA LEU A 112 12.43 1.19 4.79
C LEU A 112 12.66 -0.24 4.27
N ILE A 113 13.02 -0.34 2.99
CA ILE A 113 13.48 -1.57 2.36
C ILE A 113 15.00 -1.53 2.31
N PHE A 114 15.65 -2.24 3.22
CA PHE A 114 17.11 -2.26 3.27
C PHE A 114 17.74 -2.90 2.03
N TRP A 115 18.91 -2.41 1.66
CA TRP A 115 19.68 -2.94 0.54
C TRP A 115 19.98 -4.44 0.67
N TYR A 116 20.27 -4.94 1.88
CA TYR A 116 20.57 -6.37 2.07
C TYR A 116 19.37 -7.29 1.77
N LYS A 117 18.13 -6.76 1.81
CA LYS A 117 16.89 -7.48 1.46
C LYS A 117 16.59 -7.45 -0.04
N ILE A 118 17.28 -6.63 -0.82
CA ILE A 118 17.07 -6.46 -2.26
C ILE A 118 18.05 -7.37 -3.02
N GLU A 119 17.53 -8.12 -3.98
CA GLU A 119 18.30 -8.99 -4.87
C GLU A 119 18.77 -8.22 -6.11
N ARG A 120 17.83 -7.60 -6.82
CA ARG A 120 18.07 -6.87 -8.07
C ARG A 120 17.06 -5.76 -8.29
N ILE A 121 17.44 -4.77 -9.10
CA ILE A 121 16.60 -3.64 -9.48
C ILE A 121 16.63 -3.50 -11.00
N GLU A 122 15.46 -3.52 -11.63
CA GLU A 122 15.31 -3.37 -13.07
C GLU A 122 14.63 -2.04 -13.39
N VAL A 123 15.35 -1.10 -13.98
CA VAL A 123 14.87 0.26 -14.27
C VAL A 123 14.39 0.36 -15.72
N TRP A 124 13.17 0.82 -15.91
CA TRP A 124 12.55 0.94 -17.23
C TRP A 124 11.65 2.18 -17.32
N ARG A 125 11.41 2.66 -18.54
CA ARG A 125 10.49 3.78 -18.80
C ARG A 125 9.29 3.27 -19.60
N ARG A 126 8.08 3.52 -19.09
CA ARG A 126 6.85 3.21 -19.83
C ARG A 126 6.70 4.19 -20.99
N LYS A 127 6.38 3.69 -22.19
CA LYS A 127 6.04 4.55 -23.34
C LYS A 127 4.91 5.51 -22.95
N GLY A 128 5.16 6.81 -23.06
CA GLY A 128 4.21 7.87 -22.70
C GLY A 128 4.19 8.30 -21.23
N CYS A 129 5.06 7.77 -20.37
CA CYS A 129 5.28 8.32 -19.02
C CYS A 129 6.62 9.06 -18.95
N ALA A 130 6.61 10.26 -18.36
CA ALA A 130 7.82 11.05 -18.12
C ALA A 130 8.67 10.48 -16.96
N ILE A 131 8.06 9.72 -16.05
CA ILE A 131 8.68 9.18 -14.85
C ILE A 131 9.19 7.76 -15.13
N GLU A 132 10.45 7.48 -14.79
CA GLU A 132 11.02 6.13 -14.78
C GLU A 132 10.41 5.28 -13.68
N HIS A 133 10.43 3.98 -13.89
CA HIS A 133 9.97 3.00 -12.92
C HIS A 133 11.09 2.00 -12.65
N ALA A 134 11.10 1.45 -11.45
CA ALA A 134 12.00 0.37 -11.08
C ALA A 134 11.19 -0.79 -10.53
N THR A 135 11.46 -1.98 -11.06
CA THR A 135 11.03 -3.24 -10.47
C THR A 135 12.08 -3.65 -9.44
N VAL A 136 11.74 -3.55 -8.16
CA VAL A 136 12.58 -3.95 -7.03
C VAL A 136 12.24 -5.37 -6.65
N ILE A 137 13.23 -6.26 -6.71
CA ILE A 137 13.08 -7.69 -6.43
C ILE A 137 13.76 -8.01 -5.11
N LEU A 138 13.01 -8.61 -4.19
CA LEU A 138 13.50 -8.92 -2.84
C LEU A 138 14.05 -10.35 -2.77
N LYS A 139 15.06 -10.57 -1.93
CA LYS A 139 15.67 -11.90 -1.67
C LYS A 139 14.73 -12.88 -0.93
N SER A 140 13.54 -12.45 -0.50
CA SER A 140 12.62 -13.23 0.33
C SER A 140 11.94 -14.38 -0.43
N GLY A 141 11.87 -15.55 0.21
CA GLY A 141 11.27 -16.78 -0.32
C GLY A 141 9.74 -16.87 -0.23
N ASN A 142 9.01 -15.78 0.00
CA ASN A 142 7.55 -15.77 0.03
C ASN A 142 6.94 -14.88 -1.07
N ASN A 143 5.61 -15.00 -1.27
CA ASN A 143 4.77 -14.51 -2.38
C ASN A 143 4.77 -12.99 -2.70
N PHE A 144 5.82 -12.28 -2.32
CA PHE A 144 6.06 -10.87 -2.56
C PHE A 144 7.39 -10.74 -3.29
N LYS A 145 7.37 -10.95 -4.61
CA LYS A 145 8.62 -11.00 -5.40
C LYS A 145 9.03 -9.63 -5.94
N GLU A 146 8.07 -8.77 -6.24
CA GLU A 146 8.29 -7.58 -7.06
C GLU A 146 7.49 -6.37 -6.57
N ILE A 147 8.17 -5.24 -6.38
CA ILE A 147 7.54 -3.92 -6.19
C ILE A 147 7.93 -3.04 -7.38
N ILE A 148 6.94 -2.45 -8.04
CA ILE A 148 7.18 -1.43 -9.05
C ILE A 148 7.06 -0.06 -8.39
N LEU A 149 8.14 0.68 -8.35
CA LEU A 149 8.24 2.01 -7.74
C LEU A 149 8.56 3.07 -8.79
N PRO A 150 8.13 4.33 -8.62
CA PRO A 150 8.71 5.43 -9.37
C PRO A 150 10.20 5.54 -9.04
N TRP A 151 11.01 5.88 -10.05
CA TRP A 151 12.47 5.88 -9.98
C TRP A 151 13.05 7.15 -10.60
N CYS A 152 14.25 7.55 -10.15
CA CYS A 152 15.08 8.54 -10.83
C CYS A 152 16.44 7.92 -11.10
N ILE A 153 16.90 8.05 -12.34
CA ILE A 153 18.18 7.47 -12.79
C ILE A 153 19.37 8.04 -12.01
N ASP A 154 19.29 9.28 -11.53
CA ASP A 154 20.34 9.89 -10.70
C ASP A 154 20.58 9.14 -9.38
N TYR A 155 19.65 8.30 -8.93
CA TYR A 155 19.83 7.48 -7.74
C TYR A 155 20.54 6.15 -8.00
N ASN A 156 20.82 5.79 -9.26
CA ASN A 156 21.56 4.57 -9.57
C ASN A 156 22.95 4.55 -8.90
N ASP A 157 23.57 5.72 -8.73
CA ASP A 157 24.89 5.87 -8.12
C ASP A 157 24.89 5.60 -6.59
N VAL A 158 23.72 5.68 -5.96
CA VAL A 158 23.53 5.42 -4.52
C VAL A 158 23.31 3.92 -4.26
N VAL A 159 22.96 3.15 -5.30
CA VAL A 159 22.71 1.71 -5.16
C VAL A 159 24.04 0.97 -4.94
N PRO A 160 24.16 0.16 -3.87
CA PRO A 160 25.36 -0.63 -3.64
C PRO A 160 25.69 -1.57 -4.80
N SER A 161 26.98 -1.71 -5.12
CA SER A 161 27.47 -2.50 -6.26
C SER A 161 27.11 -4.00 -6.22
N TYR A 162 26.79 -4.53 -5.04
CA TYR A 162 26.34 -5.93 -4.89
C TYR A 162 24.88 -6.15 -5.31
N ILE A 163 24.11 -5.08 -5.57
CA ILE A 163 22.76 -5.17 -6.12
C ILE A 163 22.88 -5.02 -7.63
N GLY A 164 22.39 -6.03 -8.36
CA GLY A 164 22.33 -5.95 -9.81
C GLY A 164 21.33 -4.87 -10.24
N VAL A 165 21.82 -3.75 -10.78
CA VAL A 165 20.99 -2.72 -11.43
C VAL A 165 21.06 -2.92 -12.94
N SER A 166 19.92 -3.21 -13.56
CA SER A 166 19.78 -3.34 -15.02
C SER A 166 18.82 -2.30 -15.57
N GLY A 167 18.99 -1.91 -16.84
CA GLY A 167 18.06 -0.99 -17.53
C GLY A 167 18.66 0.35 -17.95
N LEU A 168 17.83 1.40 -17.97
CA LEU A 168 18.21 2.74 -18.44
C LEU A 168 19.39 3.29 -17.63
N LYS A 169 20.56 3.38 -18.26
CA LYS A 169 21.73 4.05 -17.70
C LYS A 169 21.62 5.55 -17.97
N LYS A 170 22.18 6.35 -17.06
CA LYS A 170 22.41 7.78 -17.32
C LYS A 170 23.18 7.88 -18.64
N ALA A 171 22.69 8.67 -19.58
CA ALA A 171 23.50 9.01 -20.74
C ALA A 171 24.74 9.72 -20.20
N SER A 172 25.92 9.13 -20.38
CA SER A 172 27.18 9.75 -19.98
C SER A 172 27.29 11.11 -20.68
N GLU A 173 27.35 12.18 -19.90
CA GLU A 173 27.72 13.52 -20.36
C GLU A 173 29.17 13.53 -20.87
#